data_AF-A0A963W1Y0-F1
#
_entry.id   AF-A0A963W1Y0-F1
#
_cell.length_a   1.000
_cell.length_b   1.000
_cell.length_c   1.000
_cell.angle_alpha   90.00
_cell.angle_beta   90.00
_cell.angle_gamma   90.00
#
_symmetry.space_group_name_H-M   'P 1'
#
loop_
_entity.id
_entity.type
_entity.pdbx_description
1 polymer ?
#
loop_
_entity_poly.entity_id
_entity_poly.type
_entity_poly.pdbx_seq_one_letter_code
_entity_poly.pdbx_strand_id
1 'polypeptide(L)'
;LAFQVPFGVGQAATIRVGYHYGAADREGVRLAGNAALWTAFAFSFVGAGIMLLFPRAVLSLYVDIADPANAAMIALAVQYLGVAALFQLFDGIQAVAAGALRGLQDTRMPMAIALFGYWLPGFGLSCWLGLFTPLGGLGVWIGLAAGLVVVAVLLLHRWRRREALRLLPG
;
A
#
# COMPACT_ATOMS: atom_id res chain seq x y z
N LEU A 1 0.24 13.20 -4.38
CA LEU A 1 1.24 12.72 -5.37
C LEU A 1 1.72 11.30 -5.09
N ALA A 2 2.09 11.01 -3.83
CA ALA A 2 2.51 9.69 -3.34
C ALA A 2 1.64 8.49 -3.81
N PHE A 3 0.31 8.63 -3.79
CA PHE A 3 -0.63 7.56 -4.17
C PHE A 3 -0.92 7.46 -5.67
N GLN A 4 -0.90 8.59 -6.39
CA GLN A 4 -1.34 8.65 -7.78
C GLN A 4 -0.46 7.81 -8.71
N VAL A 5 0.84 7.73 -8.39
CA VAL A 5 1.82 6.98 -9.19
C VAL A 5 1.62 5.47 -9.03
N PRO A 6 1.62 4.87 -7.81
CA PRO A 6 1.27 3.45 -7.65
C PRO A 6 -0.10 3.09 -8.21
N PHE A 7 -1.09 3.98 -8.07
CA PHE A 7 -2.41 3.78 -8.66
C PHE A 7 -2.35 3.69 -10.19
N GLY A 8 -1.65 4.62 -10.85
CA GLY A 8 -1.43 4.59 -12.30
C GLY A 8 -0.69 3.34 -12.76
N VAL A 9 0.33 2.91 -12.01
CA VAL A 9 1.05 1.64 -12.25
C VAL A 9 0.10 0.45 -12.11
N GLY A 10 -0.83 0.46 -11.15
CA GLY A 10 -1.83 -0.58 -10.98
C GLY A 10 -2.82 -0.67 -12.15
N GLN A 11 -3.20 0.46 -12.74
CA GLN A 11 -4.01 0.47 -13.97
C GLN A 11 -3.23 -0.12 -15.15
N ALA A 12 -1.97 0.27 -15.32
CA ALA A 12 -1.09 -0.30 -16.35
C ALA A 12 -0.89 -1.82 -16.16
N ALA A 13 -0.74 -2.27 -14.91
CA ALA A 13 -0.65 -3.69 -14.56
C ALA A 13 -1.92 -4.45 -14.98
N THR A 14 -3.10 -3.88 -14.72
CA THR A 14 -4.39 -4.48 -15.11
C THR A 14 -4.44 -4.71 -16.62
N ILE A 15 -4.06 -3.72 -17.42
CA ILE A 15 -4.09 -3.80 -18.89
C ILE A 15 -3.06 -4.79 -19.41
N ARG A 16 -1.80 -4.69 -18.97
CA ARG A 16 -0.69 -5.53 -19.45
C ARG A 16 -0.89 -6.99 -19.06
N VAL A 17 -1.28 -7.25 -17.81
CA VAL A 17 -1.58 -8.62 -17.34
C VAL A 17 -2.79 -9.17 -18.08
N GLY A 18 -3.86 -8.39 -18.26
CA GLY A 18 -5.03 -8.80 -19.03
C GLY A 18 -4.73 -9.12 -20.50
N TYR A 19 -3.85 -8.36 -21.14
CA TYR A 19 -3.40 -8.63 -22.50
C TYR A 19 -2.69 -9.98 -22.63
N HIS A 20 -1.67 -10.24 -21.80
CA HIS A 20 -0.95 -11.52 -21.82
C HIS A 20 -1.81 -12.70 -21.36
N TYR A 21 -2.74 -12.46 -20.42
CA TYR A 21 -3.72 -13.45 -20.01
C TYR A 21 -4.63 -13.87 -21.17
N GLY A 22 -5.15 -12.91 -21.95
CA GLY A 22 -5.93 -13.17 -23.15
C GLY A 22 -5.15 -13.87 -24.26
N ALA A 23 -3.84 -13.65 -24.34
CA ALA A 23 -2.93 -14.32 -25.28
C ALA A 23 -2.46 -15.72 -24.82
N ALA A 24 -2.95 -16.21 -23.68
CA ALA A 24 -2.47 -17.44 -23.02
C ALA A 24 -0.96 -17.47 -22.73
N ASP A 25 -0.32 -16.30 -22.65
CA ASP A 25 1.10 -16.13 -22.39
C ASP A 25 1.38 -16.03 -20.88
N ARG A 26 1.66 -17.19 -20.27
CA ARG A 26 1.92 -17.30 -18.82
C ARG A 26 3.17 -16.53 -18.39
N GLU A 27 4.20 -16.50 -19.22
CA GLU A 27 5.44 -15.80 -18.90
C GLU A 27 5.24 -14.29 -18.98
N GLY A 28 4.55 -13.81 -20.01
CA GLY A 28 4.16 -12.41 -20.15
C GLY A 28 3.31 -11.91 -18.98
N VAL A 29 2.36 -12.70 -18.48
CA VAL A 29 1.59 -12.38 -17.26
C VAL A 29 2.52 -12.18 -16.06
N ARG A 30 3.48 -13.10 -15.85
CA ARG A 30 4.42 -13.04 -14.72
C ARG A 30 5.32 -11.82 -14.82
N LEU A 31 5.89 -11.56 -15.99
CA LEU A 31 6.79 -10.44 -16.23
C LEU A 31 6.06 -9.10 -16.08
N ALA A 32 4.88 -8.95 -16.67
CA ALA A 32 4.09 -7.72 -16.59
C ALA A 32 3.70 -7.37 -15.15
N GLY A 33 3.18 -8.33 -14.39
CA GLY A 33 2.80 -8.08 -13.00
C GLY A 33 4.00 -7.85 -12.08
N ASN A 34 5.09 -8.61 -12.24
CA ASN A 34 6.30 -8.40 -11.43
C ASN A 34 6.98 -7.06 -11.73
N ALA A 35 7.05 -6.65 -13.00
CA ALA A 35 7.60 -5.35 -13.37
C ALA A 35 6.77 -4.21 -12.75
N ALA A 36 5.45 -4.30 -12.80
CA ALA A 36 4.58 -3.30 -12.17
C ALA A 36 4.77 -3.25 -10.64
N LEU A 37 4.84 -4.40 -9.97
CA LEU A 37 5.08 -4.47 -8.53
C LEU A 37 6.42 -3.84 -8.14
N TRP A 38 7.50 -4.14 -8.88
CA TRP A 38 8.82 -3.56 -8.63
C TRP A 38 8.84 -2.05 -8.85
N THR A 39 8.21 -1.56 -9.92
CA THR A 39 8.12 -0.12 -10.20
C THR A 39 7.40 0.62 -9.08
N ALA A 40 6.25 0.10 -8.61
CA ALA A 40 5.51 0.73 -7.51
C ALA A 40 6.25 0.63 -6.18
N PHE A 41 6.92 -0.49 -5.91
CA PHE A 41 7.76 -0.63 -4.73
C PHE A 41 8.92 0.36 -4.74
N ALA A 42 9.68 0.46 -5.83
CA ALA A 42 10.81 1.38 -5.96
C ALA A 42 10.37 2.84 -5.75
N PHE A 43 9.26 3.25 -6.38
CA PHE A 43 8.72 4.60 -6.20
C PHE A 43 8.29 4.87 -4.75
N SER A 44 7.56 3.94 -4.15
CA SER A 44 7.07 4.07 -2.77
C SER A 44 8.22 4.02 -1.75
N PHE A 45 9.27 3.25 -2.03
CA PHE A 45 10.47 3.17 -1.21
C PHE A 45 11.25 4.49 -1.20
N VAL A 46 11.40 5.14 -2.36
CA VAL A 46 12.02 6.47 -2.44
C VAL A 46 11.18 7.50 -1.67
N GLY A 47 9.85 7.49 -1.83
CA GLY A 47 8.96 8.38 -1.08
C GLY A 47 9.05 8.18 0.43
N ALA A 48 9.01 6.93 0.89
CA ALA A 48 9.19 6.56 2.28
C ALA A 48 10.56 7.00 2.82
N GLY A 49 11.63 6.82 2.04
CA GLY A 49 12.98 7.27 2.39
C GLY A 49 13.05 8.79 2.59
N ILE A 50 12.41 9.58 1.73
CA ILE A 50 12.34 11.04 1.88
C ILE A 50 11.61 11.43 3.17
N MET A 51 10.47 10.77 3.47
CA MET A 51 9.71 11.05 4.69
C MET A 51 10.50 10.71 5.96
N LEU A 52 11.31 9.65 5.94
CA LEU A 52 12.08 9.20 7.10
C LEU A 52 13.39 9.98 7.30
N LEU A 53 14.11 10.29 6.21
CA LEU A 53 15.41 10.97 6.26
C LEU A 53 15.28 12.49 6.36
N PHE A 54 14.23 13.07 5.76
CA PHE A 54 14.02 14.51 5.69
C PHE A 54 12.62 14.95 6.19
N PRO A 55 12.14 14.48 7.35
CA PRO A 55 10.78 14.75 7.81
C PRO A 55 10.49 16.24 7.97
N ARG A 56 11.45 17.02 8.49
CA ARG A 56 11.31 18.47 8.65
C ARG A 56 11.19 19.23 7.33
N ALA A 57 11.91 18.80 6.30
CA ALA A 57 11.82 19.41 4.97
C ALA A 57 10.48 19.09 4.29
N VAL A 58 9.91 17.91 4.55
CA VAL A 58 8.55 17.59 4.12
C VAL A 58 7.54 18.46 4.86
N LEU A 59 7.67 18.61 6.18
CA LEU A 59 6.77 19.44 6.99
C LEU A 59 6.83 20.93 6.65
N SER A 60 8.00 21.46 6.29
CA SER A 60 8.16 22.87 5.93
C SER A 60 7.41 23.28 4.67
N LEU A 61 7.00 22.32 3.83
CA LEU A 61 6.16 22.58 2.67
C LEU A 61 4.70 22.86 3.06
N TYR A 62 4.29 22.46 4.28
CA TYR A 62 2.91 22.56 4.74
C TYR A 62 2.73 23.56 5.88
N VAL A 63 3.75 23.71 6.74
CA VAL A 63 3.66 24.55 7.95
C VAL A 63 4.96 25.31 8.15
N ASP A 64 4.85 26.55 8.65
CA ASP A 64 6.01 27.32 9.07
C ASP A 64 6.64 26.67 10.31
N ILE A 65 7.79 26.03 10.09
CA ILE A 65 8.55 25.33 11.10
C ILE A 65 9.39 26.27 11.99
N ALA A 66 9.50 27.55 11.65
CA ALA A 66 10.21 28.55 12.45
C ALA A 66 9.30 29.22 13.51
N ASP A 67 7.97 29.09 13.39
CA ASP A 67 7.02 29.61 14.37
C ASP A 67 6.99 28.73 15.64
N PRO A 68 7.31 29.28 16.83
CA PRO A 68 7.27 28.55 18.09
C PRO A 68 5.89 27.96 18.43
N ALA A 69 4.80 28.55 17.92
CA ALA A 69 3.44 28.03 18.12
C ALA A 69 3.25 26.63 17.52
N ASN A 70 4.03 26.29 16.48
CA ASN A 70 3.93 25.02 15.76
C ASN A 70 4.82 23.92 16.35
N ALA A 71 5.69 24.21 17.33
CA ALA A 71 6.69 23.29 17.84
C ALA A 71 6.10 21.95 18.36
N ALA A 72 4.99 22.02 19.11
CA ALA A 72 4.31 20.84 19.64
C ALA A 72 3.67 20.00 18.52
N MET A 73 3.10 20.65 17.51
CA MET A 73 2.52 19.99 16.34
C MET A 73 3.60 19.31 15.48
N ILE A 74 4.74 19.96 15.27
CA ILE A 74 5.86 19.41 14.48
C ILE A 74 6.40 18.13 15.14
N ALA A 75 6.54 18.11 16.47
CA ALA A 75 7.00 16.93 17.19
C ALA A 75 6.08 15.72 16.96
N LEU A 76 4.76 15.93 16.99
CA LEU A 76 3.79 14.90 16.64
C LEU A 76 3.89 14.53 15.14
N ALA A 77 3.89 15.52 14.25
CA ALA A 77 3.88 15.28 12.80
C ALA A 77 5.07 14.43 12.32
N VAL A 78 6.25 14.59 12.92
CA VAL A 78 7.42 13.73 12.65
C VAL A 78 7.14 12.26 13.01
N GLN A 79 6.46 11.98 14.12
CA GLN A 79 6.08 10.62 14.50
C GLN A 79 5.08 10.01 13.49
N TYR A 80 4.09 10.81 13.06
CA TYR A 80 3.11 10.37 12.06
C TYR A 80 3.74 10.15 10.68
N LEU A 81 4.77 10.92 10.30
CA LEU A 81 5.54 10.71 9.07
C LEU A 81 6.20 9.33 9.02
N GLY A 82 6.68 8.83 10.17
CA GLY A 82 7.21 7.46 10.26
C GLY A 82 6.16 6.40 9.93
N VAL A 83 4.94 6.55 10.44
CA VAL A 83 3.81 5.66 10.14
C VAL A 83 3.38 5.83 8.67
N ALA A 84 3.34 7.06 8.17
CA ALA A 84 2.98 7.36 6.78
C ALA A 84 3.95 6.74 5.76
N ALA A 85 5.25 6.70 6.08
CA ALA A 85 6.27 6.06 5.24
C ALA A 85 5.99 4.55 5.07
N LEU A 86 5.67 3.85 6.16
CA LEU A 86 5.23 2.45 6.12
C LEU A 86 3.92 2.29 5.35
N PHE A 87 2.94 3.15 5.65
CA PHE A 87 1.61 3.13 5.04
C PHE A 87 1.70 3.20 3.52
N GLN A 88 2.45 4.17 2.98
CA GLN A 88 2.62 4.36 1.54
C GLN A 88 3.24 3.14 0.86
N LEU A 89 4.21 2.48 1.51
CA LEU A 89 4.91 1.31 0.94
C LEU A 89 3.93 0.16 0.70
N PHE A 90 3.13 -0.18 1.70
CA PHE A 90 2.16 -1.27 1.59
C PHE A 90 0.98 -0.88 0.71
N ASP A 91 0.53 0.37 0.79
CA ASP A 91 -0.57 0.88 -0.02
C ASP A 91 -0.25 0.82 -1.53
N GLY A 92 0.97 1.18 -1.92
CA GLY A 92 1.44 1.04 -3.30
C GLY A 92 1.47 -0.42 -3.77
N ILE A 93 1.99 -1.34 -2.93
CA ILE A 93 2.05 -2.77 -3.27
C ILE A 93 0.66 -3.36 -3.45
N GLN A 94 -0.27 -3.12 -2.51
CA GLN A 94 -1.62 -3.68 -2.60
C GLN A 94 -2.39 -3.12 -3.81
N ALA A 95 -2.22 -1.85 -4.17
CA ALA A 95 -2.93 -1.22 -5.28
C ALA A 95 -2.53 -1.88 -6.60
N VAL A 96 -1.23 -2.13 -6.78
CA VAL A 96 -0.71 -2.82 -7.97
C VAL A 96 -1.05 -4.30 -7.96
N ALA A 97 -0.93 -4.99 -6.83
CA ALA A 97 -1.28 -6.40 -6.72
C ALA A 97 -2.77 -6.64 -7.04
N ALA A 98 -3.66 -5.79 -6.52
CA ALA A 98 -5.08 -5.82 -6.84
C ALA A 98 -5.36 -5.55 -8.33
N GLY A 99 -4.64 -4.59 -8.94
CA GLY A 99 -4.71 -4.33 -10.38
C GLY A 99 -4.25 -5.53 -11.23
N ALA A 100 -3.12 -6.14 -10.87
CA ALA A 100 -2.60 -7.31 -11.55
C ALA A 100 -3.56 -8.51 -11.46
N LEU A 101 -4.14 -8.78 -10.28
CA LEU A 101 -5.16 -9.82 -10.10
C LEU A 101 -6.45 -9.52 -10.89
N ARG A 102 -6.88 -8.25 -10.95
CA ARG A 102 -8.00 -7.82 -11.79
C ARG A 102 -7.73 -8.10 -13.27
N GLY A 103 -6.48 -7.96 -13.73
CA GLY A 103 -6.05 -8.35 -15.07
C GLY A 103 -6.25 -9.84 -15.35
N LEU A 104 -6.15 -10.70 -14.33
CA LEU A 104 -6.46 -12.14 -14.40
C LEU A 104 -7.96 -12.45 -14.24
N GLN A 105 -8.83 -11.44 -14.26
CA GLN A 105 -10.26 -11.55 -13.98
C GLN A 105 -10.59 -12.00 -12.54
N ASP A 106 -9.60 -11.98 -11.64
CA ASP A 106 -9.76 -12.34 -10.23
C ASP A 106 -10.07 -11.09 -9.40
N THR A 107 -11.36 -10.77 -9.25
CA THR A 107 -11.82 -9.54 -8.58
C THR A 107 -12.50 -9.78 -7.24
N ARG A 108 -13.18 -10.92 -7.08
CA ARG A 108 -13.96 -11.24 -5.87
C ARG A 108 -13.06 -11.44 -4.65
N MET A 109 -11.96 -12.17 -4.81
CA MET A 109 -11.07 -12.48 -3.71
C MET A 109 -10.25 -11.27 -3.25
N PRO A 110 -9.70 -10.41 -4.15
CA PRO A 110 -9.12 -9.13 -3.72
C PRO A 110 -10.08 -8.25 -2.92
N MET A 111 -11.36 -8.19 -3.31
CA MET A 111 -12.38 -7.44 -2.57
C MET A 111 -12.61 -8.02 -1.18
N ALA A 112 -12.73 -9.35 -1.06
CA ALA A 112 -12.90 -10.02 0.23
C ALA A 112 -11.68 -9.83 1.14
N ILE A 113 -10.47 -9.89 0.59
CA ILE A 113 -9.22 -9.64 1.31
C ILE A 113 -9.18 -8.19 1.83
N ALA A 114 -9.54 -7.22 1.00
CA ALA A 114 -9.59 -5.81 1.39
C ALA A 114 -10.60 -5.58 2.52
N LEU A 115 -11.81 -6.14 2.40
CA LEU A 115 -12.83 -6.05 3.45
C LEU A 115 -12.33 -6.66 4.76
N PHE A 116 -11.77 -7.87 4.71
CA PHE A 116 -11.21 -8.54 5.88
C PHE A 116 -10.10 -7.72 6.54
N GLY A 117 -9.11 -7.28 5.76
CA GLY A 117 -7.93 -6.61 6.28
C GLY A 117 -8.21 -5.20 6.82
N TYR A 118 -9.15 -4.46 6.23
CA TYR A 118 -9.52 -3.15 6.76
C TYR A 118 -10.45 -3.24 7.98
N TRP A 119 -11.32 -4.23 8.06
CA TRP A 119 -12.27 -4.35 9.18
C TRP A 119 -11.73 -5.09 10.39
N LEU A 120 -11.15 -6.28 10.22
CA LEU A 120 -10.73 -7.07 11.39
C LEU A 120 -9.43 -6.52 11.99
N PRO A 121 -8.28 -6.62 11.30
CA PRO A 121 -7.04 -6.11 11.86
C PRO A 121 -6.97 -4.59 11.79
N GLY A 122 -7.38 -3.95 10.69
CA GLY A 122 -7.32 -2.50 10.54
C GLY A 122 -8.13 -1.75 11.60
N PHE A 123 -9.45 -1.84 11.53
CA PHE A 123 -10.35 -1.16 12.47
C PHE A 123 -10.21 -1.70 13.90
N GLY A 124 -10.10 -3.01 14.09
CA GLY A 124 -9.92 -3.62 15.42
C GLY A 124 -8.67 -3.11 16.14
N LEU A 125 -7.50 -3.12 15.49
CA LEU A 125 -6.27 -2.58 16.08
C LEU A 125 -6.33 -1.06 16.24
N SER A 126 -6.99 -0.35 15.32
CA SER A 126 -7.15 1.10 15.43
C SER A 126 -7.96 1.50 16.66
N CYS A 127 -9.08 0.82 16.93
CA CYS A 127 -9.88 1.05 18.12
C CYS A 127 -9.12 0.64 19.38
N TRP A 128 -8.45 -0.50 19.35
CA TRP A 128 -7.72 -1.00 20.52
C TRP A 128 -6.55 -0.08 20.89
N LEU A 129 -5.65 0.20 19.95
CA LEU A 129 -4.50 1.07 20.17
C LEU A 129 -4.93 2.52 20.40
N GLY A 130 -5.96 3.00 19.71
CA GLY A 130 -6.41 4.38 19.81
C GLY A 130 -7.13 4.72 21.12
N LEU A 131 -7.91 3.79 21.66
CA LEU A 131 -8.77 4.04 22.83
C LEU A 131 -8.22 3.47 24.14
N PHE A 132 -7.47 2.36 24.07
CA PHE A 132 -7.02 1.63 25.27
C PHE A 132 -5.52 1.74 25.56
N THR A 133 -4.77 2.50 24.75
CA THR A 133 -3.33 2.72 24.96
C THR A 133 -2.99 4.22 24.93
N PRO A 134 -1.87 4.64 25.52
CA PRO A 134 -1.46 6.05 25.51
C PRO A 134 -1.06 6.58 24.12
N LEU A 135 -1.08 5.73 23.08
CA LEU A 135 -0.75 6.12 21.71
C LEU A 135 -1.81 7.05 21.08
N GLY A 136 -3.06 7.03 21.56
CA GLY A 136 -4.13 7.89 21.07
C GLY A 136 -4.26 7.87 19.55
N GLY A 137 -4.24 9.05 18.91
CA GLY A 137 -4.33 9.16 17.44
C GLY A 137 -3.25 8.40 16.67
N LEU A 138 -2.04 8.28 17.23
CA LEU A 138 -0.95 7.54 16.58
C LEU A 138 -1.26 6.03 16.56
N GLY A 139 -1.94 5.53 17.61
CA GLY A 139 -2.45 4.16 17.68
C GLY A 139 -3.45 3.84 16.57
N VAL A 140 -4.32 4.79 16.22
CA VAL A 140 -5.27 4.66 15.10
C VAL A 140 -4.52 4.48 13.78
N TRP A 141 -3.50 5.30 13.52
CA TRP A 141 -2.71 5.21 12.29
C TRP A 141 -1.90 3.92 12.20
N ILE A 142 -1.35 3.44 13.32
CA ILE A 142 -0.68 2.13 13.38
C ILE A 142 -1.67 1.01 13.06
N GLY A 143 -2.88 1.05 13.62
CA GLY A 143 -3.93 0.06 13.34
C GLY A 143 -4.29 0.01 11.85
N LEU A 144 -4.51 1.17 11.22
CA LEU A 144 -4.75 1.26 9.79
C LEU A 144 -3.58 0.72 8.96
N ALA A 145 -2.35 1.09 9.30
CA ALA A 145 -1.14 0.58 8.65
C ALA A 145 -1.03 -0.95 8.77
N ALA A 146 -1.36 -1.53 9.93
CA ALA A 146 -1.38 -2.98 10.12
C ALA A 146 -2.42 -3.65 9.20
N GLY A 147 -3.60 -3.07 9.04
CA GLY A 147 -4.61 -3.54 8.09
C GLY A 147 -4.08 -3.58 6.65
N LEU A 148 -3.39 -2.51 6.22
CA LEU A 148 -2.76 -2.42 4.90
C LEU A 148 -1.67 -3.47 4.69
N VAL A 149 -0.83 -3.70 5.69
CA VAL A 149 0.18 -4.77 5.66
C VAL A 149 -0.50 -6.11 5.41
N VAL A 150 -1.57 -6.41 6.14
CA VAL A 150 -2.31 -7.66 5.99
C VAL A 150 -2.89 -7.79 4.57
N VAL A 151 -3.55 -6.75 4.07
CA VAL A 151 -4.11 -6.75 2.70
C VAL A 151 -3.00 -6.94 1.66
N ALA A 152 -1.91 -6.18 1.75
CA ALA A 152 -0.78 -6.26 0.82
C ALA A 152 -0.15 -7.67 0.82
N VAL A 153 0.08 -8.26 1.98
CA VAL A 153 0.64 -9.61 2.13
C VAL A 153 -0.29 -10.66 1.52
N LEU A 154 -1.60 -10.60 1.81
CA LEU A 154 -2.58 -11.55 1.29
C LEU A 154 -2.73 -11.45 -0.23
N LEU A 155 -2.77 -10.24 -0.80
CA LEU A 155 -2.82 -10.02 -2.24
C LEU A 155 -1.53 -10.50 -2.93
N LEU A 156 -0.37 -10.19 -2.37
CA LEU A 156 0.91 -10.64 -2.91
C LEU A 156 1.05 -12.16 -2.84
N HIS A 157 0.60 -12.78 -1.74
CA HIS A 157 0.55 -14.22 -1.60
C HIS A 157 -0.34 -14.85 -2.67
N ARG A 158 -1.53 -14.28 -2.89
CA ARG A 158 -2.46 -14.72 -3.93
C ARG A 158 -1.88 -14.57 -5.34
N TRP A 159 -1.23 -13.44 -5.63
CA TRP A 159 -0.51 -13.22 -6.88
C TRP A 159 0.59 -14.26 -7.11
N ARG A 160 1.38 -14.59 -6.07
CA ARG A 160 2.43 -15.61 -6.16
C ARG A 160 1.86 -17.02 -6.36
N ARG A 161 0.72 -17.33 -5.77
CA ARG A 161 0.02 -18.63 -5.91
C ARG A 161 -0.91 -18.74 -7.10
N ARG A 162 -0.92 -17.78 -8.03
CA ARG A 162 -1.82 -17.76 -9.20
C ARG A 162 -1.81 -19.06 -10.03
N GLU A 163 -0.65 -19.70 -10.17
CA GLU A 163 -0.49 -20.98 -10.87
C GLU A 163 -1.16 -22.14 -10.12
N ALA A 164 -0.88 -22.27 -8.81
CA ALA A 164 -1.48 -23.30 -7.95
C ALA A 164 -3.00 -23.12 -7.80
N LEU A 165 -3.48 -21.88 -7.86
CA LEU A 165 -4.90 -21.52 -7.81
C LEU A 165 -5.62 -21.70 -9.15
N ARG A 166 -4.92 -22.18 -10.20
CA ARG A 166 -5.46 -22.36 -11.56
C ARG A 166 -6.09 -21.08 -12.12
N LEU A 167 -5.50 -19.93 -11.81
CA LEU A 167 -5.93 -18.63 -12.33
C LEU A 167 -5.38 -18.32 -13.72
N LEU A 168 -4.60 -19.21 -14.32
CA LEU A 168 -4.04 -19.07 -15.66
C LEU A 168 -4.79 -20.01 -16.62
N PRO A 169 -4.94 -19.63 -17.91
CA PRO A 169 -5.55 -20.52 -18.88
C PRO A 169 -4.73 -21.81 -19.01
N GLY A 170 -5.44 -22.94 -19.10
CA GLY A 170 -4.92 -24.30 -19.17
C GLY A 170 -4.06 -24.55 -20.41
#